data_AF-A0A290ZMN4-F1
#
_entry.id   AF-A0A290ZMN4-F1
#
_cell.length_a   1.000
_cell.length_b   1.000
_cell.length_c   1.000
_cell.angle_alpha   90.00
_cell.angle_beta   90.00
_cell.angle_gamma   90.00
#
_symmetry.space_group_name_H-M   'P 1'
#
loop_
_entity.id
_entity.type
_entity.pdbx_description
1 polymer ?
#
loop_
_entity_poly.entity_id
_entity_poly.type
_entity_poly.pdbx_seq_one_letter_code
_entity_poly.pdbx_strand_id
1 'polypeptide(L)'
;MLSIRDCLDYCDLTDEEVELIAEHEGIPDVAAAQVACGLVQTPEGVLLITNYMLDLIERADEEGDQAKADRARSLCAQFMADHPLPH
;
A
#
# COMPACT_ATOMS: atom_id res chain seq x y z
N MET A 1 -18.13 21.04 -2.97
CA MET A 1 -17.42 20.24 -3.99
C MET A 1 -16.17 19.74 -3.29
N LEU A 2 -16.04 18.43 -3.11
CA LEU A 2 -14.85 17.83 -2.47
C LEU A 2 -13.65 18.05 -3.39
N SER A 3 -12.55 18.53 -2.83
CA SER A 3 -11.26 18.75 -3.48
C SER A 3 -10.50 17.43 -3.63
N ILE A 4 -9.57 17.33 -4.58
CA ILE A 4 -8.60 16.21 -4.65
C ILE A 4 -7.83 16.06 -3.32
N ARG A 5 -7.60 17.18 -2.59
CA ARG A 5 -7.04 17.17 -1.23
C ARG A 5 -7.95 16.50 -0.22
N ASP A 6 -9.26 16.70 -0.34
CA ASP A 6 -10.24 16.04 0.53
C ASP A 6 -10.35 14.53 0.21
N CYS A 7 -9.90 14.06 -0.97
CA CYS A 7 -9.76 12.62 -1.24
C CYS A 7 -8.46 12.04 -0.66
N LEU A 8 -7.36 12.80 -0.70
CA LEU A 8 -6.06 12.38 -0.16
C LEU A 8 -6.05 12.36 1.38
N ASP A 9 -6.75 13.29 2.03
CA ASP A 9 -6.90 13.33 3.51
C ASP A 9 -7.85 12.24 4.06
N TYR A 10 -8.52 11.47 3.20
CA TYR A 10 -9.55 10.48 3.55
C TYR A 10 -9.18 9.03 3.20
N CYS A 11 -8.09 8.84 2.47
CA CYS A 11 -7.56 7.49 2.27
C CYS A 11 -6.73 7.23 3.52
N ASP A 12 -7.21 6.39 4.44
CA ASP A 12 -6.51 5.98 5.67
C ASP A 12 -5.23 5.19 5.30
N LEU A 13 -4.29 5.88 4.67
CA LEU A 13 -3.03 5.42 4.14
C LEU A 13 -1.92 6.23 4.79
N THR A 14 -0.90 5.52 5.24
CA THR A 14 0.32 6.09 5.81
C THR A 14 1.36 6.36 4.73
N ASP A 15 2.30 7.28 5.01
CA ASP A 15 3.42 7.55 4.10
C ASP A 15 4.21 6.27 3.78
N GLU A 16 4.37 5.36 4.74
CA GLU A 16 5.12 4.11 4.56
C GLU A 16 4.40 3.11 3.64
N GLU A 17 3.07 3.06 3.67
CA GLU A 17 2.29 2.23 2.73
C GLU A 17 2.39 2.78 1.31
N VAL A 18 2.41 4.11 1.15
CA VAL A 18 2.64 4.76 -0.14
C VAL A 18 4.05 4.49 -0.65
N GLU A 19 5.07 4.53 0.21
CA GLU A 19 6.46 4.18 -0.14
C GLU A 19 6.55 2.74 -0.70
N LEU A 20 5.87 1.77 -0.08
CA LEU A 20 5.84 0.40 -0.59
C LEU A 20 5.22 0.34 -1.98
N ILE A 21 4.10 1.01 -2.22
CA ILE A 21 3.44 1.01 -3.54
C ILE A 21 4.35 1.68 -4.58
N ALA A 22 5.01 2.79 -4.22
CA ALA A 22 5.99 3.48 -5.06
C ALA A 22 7.14 2.56 -5.46
N GLU A 23 7.66 1.78 -4.50
CA GLU A 23 8.72 0.81 -4.72
C GLU A 23 8.27 -0.33 -5.63
N HIS A 24 7.09 -0.89 -5.39
CA HIS A 24 6.54 -1.99 -6.19
C HIS A 24 6.36 -1.60 -7.66
N GLU A 25 5.74 -0.44 -7.89
CA GLU A 25 5.37 0.05 -9.23
C GLU A 25 6.52 0.78 -9.93
N GLY A 26 7.58 1.15 -9.21
CA GLY A 26 8.70 1.92 -9.74
C GLY A 26 8.32 3.35 -10.14
N ILE A 27 7.42 3.98 -9.38
CA ILE A 27 6.90 5.33 -9.65
C ILE A 27 7.19 6.29 -8.49
N PRO A 28 7.18 7.62 -8.70
CA PRO A 28 7.38 8.58 -7.61
C PRO A 28 6.26 8.51 -6.56
N ASP A 29 6.58 8.81 -5.29
CA ASP A 29 5.66 8.74 -4.15
C ASP A 29 4.35 9.52 -4.39
N VAL A 30 4.43 10.69 -5.03
CA VAL A 30 3.24 11.50 -5.34
C VAL A 30 2.30 10.78 -6.31
N ALA A 31 2.85 10.02 -7.28
CA ALA A 31 2.04 9.22 -8.20
C ALA A 31 1.49 7.97 -7.50
N ALA A 32 2.31 7.31 -6.67
CA ALA A 32 1.88 6.17 -5.86
C ALA A 32 0.74 6.53 -4.92
N ALA A 33 0.82 7.68 -4.25
CA ALA A 33 -0.25 8.19 -3.38
C ALA A 33 -1.57 8.32 -4.14
N GLN A 34 -1.54 8.88 -5.37
CA GLN A 34 -2.74 9.02 -6.19
C GLN A 34 -3.32 7.66 -6.60
N VAL A 35 -2.46 6.70 -6.99
CA VAL A 35 -2.89 5.34 -7.34
C VAL A 35 -3.51 4.64 -6.13
N ALA A 36 -2.81 4.65 -5.00
CA ALA A 36 -3.25 4.02 -3.76
C ALA A 36 -4.58 4.59 -3.28
N CYS A 37 -4.72 5.93 -3.31
CA CYS A 37 -5.95 6.60 -2.93
C CYS A 37 -7.15 6.21 -3.80
N GLY A 38 -6.93 5.91 -5.08
CA GLY A 38 -7.96 5.40 -5.97
C GLY A 38 -8.31 3.93 -5.72
N LEU A 39 -7.30 3.09 -5.50
CA LEU A 39 -7.47 1.64 -5.30
C LEU A 39 -8.14 1.31 -3.96
N VAL A 40 -7.80 2.03 -2.89
CA VAL A 40 -8.35 1.75 -1.55
C VAL A 40 -9.87 1.98 -1.45
N GLN A 41 -10.47 2.63 -2.45
CA GLN A 41 -11.92 2.88 -2.50
C GLN A 41 -12.74 1.65 -2.89
N THR A 42 -12.11 0.55 -3.32
CA THR A 42 -12.82 -0.67 -3.71
C THR A 42 -12.20 -1.92 -3.07
N PRO A 43 -12.99 -2.97 -2.77
CA PRO A 43 -12.46 -4.23 -2.27
C PRO A 43 -11.40 -4.85 -3.18
N GLU A 44 -11.59 -4.75 -4.50
CA GLU A 44 -10.63 -5.27 -5.48
C GLU A 44 -9.32 -4.49 -5.47
N GLY A 45 -9.37 -3.18 -5.25
CA GLY A 45 -8.17 -2.35 -5.17
C GLY A 45 -7.43 -2.53 -3.84
N VAL A 46 -8.14 -2.73 -2.72
CA VAL A 46 -7.53 -3.16 -1.45
C VAL A 46 -6.81 -4.50 -1.64
N LEU A 47 -7.44 -5.48 -2.30
CA LEU A 47 -6.80 -6.75 -2.60
C LEU A 47 -5.54 -6.58 -3.47
N LEU A 48 -5.60 -5.69 -4.46
CA LEU A 48 -4.45 -5.40 -5.32
C LEU A 48 -3.28 -4.79 -4.53
N ILE A 49 -3.54 -3.82 -3.66
CA ILE A 49 -2.51 -3.22 -2.79
C ILE A 49 -1.90 -4.29 -1.87
N THR A 50 -2.73 -5.14 -1.26
CA THR A 50 -2.24 -6.25 -0.43
C THR A 50 -1.31 -7.17 -1.23
N ASN A 51 -1.64 -7.49 -2.49
CA ASN A 51 -0.75 -8.29 -3.34
C ASN A 51 0.58 -7.58 -3.63
N TYR A 52 0.58 -6.26 -3.85
CA TYR A 52 1.83 -5.50 -4.01
C TYR A 52 2.74 -5.62 -2.78
N MET A 53 2.14 -5.54 -1.58
CA MET A 53 2.89 -5.70 -0.33
C MET A 53 3.42 -7.13 -0.17
N LEU A 54 2.63 -8.15 -0.52
CA LEU A 54 3.06 -9.56 -0.50
C LEU A 54 4.22 -9.82 -1.47
N ASP A 55 4.14 -9.28 -2.69
CA ASP A 55 5.20 -9.39 -3.69
C ASP A 55 6.50 -8.75 -3.21
N LEU A 56 6.44 -7.61 -2.50
CA LEU A 56 7.61 -6.97 -1.90
C LEU A 56 8.22 -7.79 -0.76
N ILE A 57 7.39 -8.42 0.07
CA ILE A 57 7.85 -9.32 1.13
C ILE A 57 8.60 -10.51 0.50
N GLU A 58 8.03 -11.13 -0.53
CA GLU A 58 8.65 -12.25 -1.23
C GLU A 58 10.00 -11.85 -1.86
N ARG A 59 10.05 -10.71 -2.56
CA ARG A 59 11.30 -10.18 -3.13
C ARG A 59 12.36 -9.92 -2.05
N ALA A 60 11.97 -9.29 -0.94
CA ALA A 60 12.89 -9.02 0.16
C ALA A 60 13.42 -10.31 0.82
N ASP A 61 12.58 -11.33 0.97
CA ASP A 61 12.99 -12.65 1.45
C ASP A 61 13.98 -13.33 0.49
N GLU A 62 13.71 -13.29 -0.83
CA GLU A 62 14.59 -13.85 -1.86
C GLU A 62 15.96 -13.18 -1.89
N GLU A 63 16.00 -11.86 -1.68
CA GLU A 63 17.23 -11.07 -1.59
C GLU A 63 17.99 -11.25 -0.26
N GLY A 64 17.33 -11.86 0.75
CA GLY A 64 17.87 -12.03 2.09
C GLY A 64 17.81 -10.77 2.96
N ASP A 65 17.07 -9.74 2.53
CA ASP A 65 16.86 -8.50 3.29
C ASP A 65 15.70 -8.68 4.29
N GLN A 66 16.01 -9.36 5.39
CA GLN A 66 15.04 -9.67 6.44
C GLN A 66 14.47 -8.39 7.10
N ALA A 67 15.25 -7.32 7.19
CA ALA A 67 14.79 -6.07 7.79
C ALA A 67 13.69 -5.43 6.95
N LYS A 68 13.86 -5.43 5.62
CA LYS A 68 12.85 -4.96 4.68
C LYS A 68 11.62 -5.86 4.67
N ALA A 69 11.80 -7.18 4.67
CA ALA A 69 10.69 -8.13 4.73
C ALA A 69 9.83 -7.92 5.97
N ASP A 70 10.44 -7.73 7.14
CA ASP A 70 9.71 -7.51 8.40
C ASP A 70 8.98 -6.15 8.44
N ARG A 71 9.60 -5.10 7.88
CA ARG A 71 8.93 -3.79 7.71
C ARG A 71 7.70 -3.94 6.80
N ALA A 72 7.84 -4.57 5.64
CA ALA A 72 6.75 -4.78 4.69
C ALA A 72 5.63 -5.65 5.28
N ARG A 73 5.95 -6.72 6.03
CA ARG A 73 4.96 -7.53 6.76
C ARG A 73 4.18 -6.73 7.79
N SER A 74 4.87 -5.87 8.55
CA SER A 74 4.24 -5.04 9.57
C SER A 74 3.26 -4.05 8.96
N LEU A 75 3.66 -3.41 7.85
CA LEU A 75 2.80 -2.49 7.10
C LEU A 75 1.63 -3.22 6.45
N CYS A 76 1.84 -4.39 5.86
CA CYS A 76 0.76 -5.20 5.30
C CYS A 76 -0.27 -5.60 6.35
N ALA A 77 0.17 -5.97 7.56
CA ALA A 77 -0.72 -6.31 8.65
C ALA A 77 -1.54 -5.10 9.13
N GLN A 78 -0.91 -3.93 9.21
CA GLN A 78 -1.59 -2.67 9.55
C GLN A 78 -2.62 -2.30 8.47
N PHE A 79 -2.21 -2.31 7.20
CA PHE A 79 -3.06 -2.03 6.05
C PHE A 79 -4.32 -2.91 6.04
N MET A 80 -4.18 -4.23 6.24
CA MET A 80 -5.34 -5.14 6.29
C MET A 80 -6.25 -4.94 7.51
N ALA A 81 -5.71 -4.41 8.62
CA ALA A 81 -6.50 -4.09 9.79
C ALA A 81 -7.35 -2.82 9.56
N ASP A 82 -6.77 -1.84 8.88
CA ASP A 82 -7.44 -0.57 8.53
C ASP A 82 -8.40 -0.75 7.34
N HIS A 83 -8.09 -1.69 6.42
CA HIS A 83 -8.84 -1.98 5.20
C HIS A 83 -9.25 -3.46 5.12
N PRO A 84 -10.22 -3.92 5.93
CA PRO A 84 -10.60 -5.33 5.96
C PRO A 84 -11.28 -5.77 4.66
N LEU A 85 -10.78 -6.86 4.07
CA LEU A 85 -11.40 -7.47 2.89
C LEU A 85 -12.78 -8.07 3.26
N PRO A 86 -13.85 -7.76 2.51
CA PRO A 86 -15.14 -8.39 2.72
C PRO A 86 -15.06 -9.90 2.45
N HIS A 87 -15.65 -10.70 3.35
CA HIS A 87 -15.73 -12.16 3.29
C HIS A 87 -16.61 -12.68 2.15
#